data_AF-A0A7V8IXJ7-F1
#
_entry.id   AF-A0A7V8IXJ7-F1
#
_cell.length_a   1.000
_cell.length_b   1.000
_cell.length_c   1.000
_cell.angle_alpha   90.00
_cell.angle_beta   90.00
_cell.angle_gamma   90.00
#
_symmetry.space_group_name_H-M   'P 1'
#
loop_
_entity.id
_entity.type
_entity.pdbx_description
1 polymer ?
#
loop_
_entity_poly.entity_id
_entity_poly.type
_entity_poly.pdbx_seq_one_letter_code
_entity_poly.pdbx_strand_id
1 'polypeptide(L)'
;MKTLGLVLIMGSLAAAGPALVVSDTSWKASDNPPVDWAAADCDDSKWGAAKDYGMNEEKWKHYTVDNTFGFASEGNWIWTQGNAGGCLRKRFKAPEKFTTAEMIFVADDTAEIWINGEKVDFYDTMLGYWGYRGCAVIVDVLPWIADGDNTVAVKLVDNGGERGFAAEIRFDGEPLAKPFAAGAKDADFQEPLGKDLFKFHTIDAKGLKELFSAAGDHQQVSVRWLAAAAALGAKDAAGLDKALRAAEDGNERLSERAVRFIDALALKSHADTLVEVLKARPATRSGAFAAAALARLGNDEAVPALEKAASCGFKPTERAAKRTLATLKK
;
A
#
# COMPACT_ATOMS: atom_id res chain seq x y z
N MET A 1 61.03 20.81 -16.26
CA MET A 1 59.57 20.93 -16.10
C MET A 1 58.91 19.74 -16.77
N LYS A 2 58.32 18.81 -16.01
CA LYS A 2 57.45 17.74 -16.52
C LYS A 2 56.12 17.88 -15.80
N THR A 3 55.09 18.25 -16.54
CA THR A 3 53.71 18.39 -16.06
C THR A 3 53.10 17.00 -15.96
N LEU A 4 52.80 16.52 -14.75
CA LEU A 4 51.96 15.33 -14.56
C LEU A 4 50.49 15.79 -14.62
N GLY A 5 49.78 15.32 -15.64
CA GLY A 5 48.33 15.44 -15.73
C GLY A 5 47.66 14.43 -14.80
N LEU A 6 46.90 14.93 -13.83
CA LEU A 6 46.01 14.14 -12.99
C LEU A 6 44.76 13.78 -13.81
N VAL A 7 44.60 12.52 -14.19
CA VAL A 7 43.35 12.01 -14.77
C VAL A 7 42.43 11.64 -13.61
N LEU A 8 41.43 12.47 -13.36
CA LEU A 8 40.34 12.18 -12.43
C LEU A 8 39.28 11.36 -13.19
N ILE A 9 39.24 10.05 -12.95
CA ILE A 9 38.14 9.21 -13.43
C ILE A 9 36.95 9.46 -12.51
N MET A 10 36.06 10.37 -12.89
CA MET A 10 34.74 10.48 -12.27
C MET A 10 33.87 9.32 -12.78
N GLY A 11 33.89 8.20 -12.07
CA GLY A 11 32.85 7.19 -12.21
C GLY A 11 31.55 7.78 -11.67
N SER A 12 30.57 8.06 -12.52
CA SER A 12 29.22 8.34 -12.04
C SER A 12 28.70 7.06 -11.39
N LEU A 13 28.56 7.03 -10.07
CA LEU A 13 27.56 6.16 -9.46
C LEU A 13 26.22 6.68 -9.94
N ALA A 14 25.65 6.04 -10.97
CA ALA A 14 24.21 6.09 -11.13
C ALA A 14 23.64 5.55 -9.81
N ALA A 15 22.93 6.40 -9.07
CA ALA A 15 22.09 5.90 -7.99
C ALA A 15 21.21 4.81 -8.61
N ALA A 16 21.32 3.59 -8.11
CA ALA A 16 20.38 2.54 -8.49
C ALA A 16 18.98 3.11 -8.25
N GLY A 17 18.12 3.05 -9.27
CA GLY A 17 16.72 3.44 -9.10
C GLY A 17 16.09 2.67 -7.93
N PRO A 18 14.93 3.13 -7.43
CA PRO A 18 14.25 2.44 -6.35
C PRO A 18 14.10 0.96 -6.72
N ALA A 19 14.43 0.07 -5.78
CA ALA A 19 14.14 -1.35 -5.98
C ALA A 19 12.63 -1.48 -6.21
N LEU A 20 12.27 -2.23 -7.24
CA LEU A 20 10.90 -2.29 -7.75
C LEU A 20 10.48 -3.75 -7.92
N VAL A 21 9.28 -4.08 -7.45
CA VAL A 21 8.63 -5.36 -7.75
C VAL A 21 7.33 -5.04 -8.46
N VAL A 22 7.19 -5.50 -9.70
CA VAL A 22 5.99 -5.26 -10.53
C VAL A 22 5.27 -6.56 -10.86
N SER A 23 3.97 -6.47 -11.17
CA SER A 23 3.21 -7.54 -11.78
C SER A 23 3.65 -7.77 -13.23
N ASP A 24 4.10 -8.98 -13.54
CA ASP A 24 4.56 -9.38 -14.87
C ASP A 24 4.52 -10.91 -15.03
N THR A 25 5.00 -11.43 -16.16
CA THR A 25 5.04 -12.88 -16.43
C THR A 25 6.07 -13.66 -15.61
N SER A 26 6.91 -12.99 -14.81
CA SER A 26 7.83 -13.65 -13.89
C SER A 26 7.15 -14.10 -12.59
N TRP A 27 5.90 -13.70 -12.36
CA TRP A 27 5.04 -14.26 -11.31
C TRP A 27 4.68 -15.71 -11.63
N LYS A 28 4.56 -16.51 -10.58
CA LYS A 28 4.07 -17.89 -10.62
C LYS A 28 2.57 -17.93 -10.43
N ALA A 29 1.88 -18.80 -11.15
CA ALA A 29 0.43 -18.93 -11.10
C ALA A 29 -0.02 -20.38 -10.91
N SER A 30 -1.07 -20.57 -10.11
CA SER A 30 -1.76 -21.85 -9.95
C SER A 30 -3.26 -21.64 -9.80
N ASP A 31 -4.04 -22.37 -10.61
CA ASP A 31 -5.51 -22.45 -10.47
C ASP A 31 -5.92 -23.42 -9.35
N ASN A 32 -5.00 -24.33 -8.96
CA ASN A 32 -5.23 -25.35 -7.92
C ASN A 32 -4.07 -25.31 -6.91
N PRO A 33 -3.94 -24.21 -6.16
CA PRO A 33 -2.86 -24.06 -5.18
C PRO A 33 -3.07 -25.01 -3.98
N PRO A 34 -1.99 -25.43 -3.29
CA PRO A 34 -2.10 -26.20 -2.06
C PRO A 34 -2.70 -25.36 -0.92
N VAL A 35 -3.05 -25.98 0.21
CA VAL A 35 -3.69 -25.27 1.35
C VAL A 35 -2.79 -24.18 1.94
N ASP A 36 -1.49 -24.41 1.96
CA ASP A 36 -0.44 -23.54 2.49
C ASP A 36 0.16 -22.58 1.44
N TRP A 37 -0.55 -22.33 0.35
CA TRP A 37 -0.09 -21.53 -0.79
C TRP A 37 0.45 -20.13 -0.46
N ALA A 38 0.03 -19.53 0.65
CA ALA A 38 0.47 -18.20 1.06
C ALA A 38 1.78 -18.22 1.87
N ALA A 39 2.19 -19.40 2.38
CA ALA A 39 3.37 -19.54 3.23
C ALA A 39 4.65 -19.09 2.49
N ALA A 40 5.60 -18.54 3.24
CA ALA A 40 6.86 -18.03 2.70
C ALA A 40 7.70 -19.14 2.02
N ASP A 41 7.60 -20.37 2.54
CA ASP A 41 8.33 -21.55 2.12
C ASP A 41 7.54 -22.47 1.17
N CYS A 42 6.29 -22.14 0.83
CA CYS A 42 5.50 -22.90 -0.14
C CYS A 42 6.28 -23.10 -1.46
N ASP A 43 6.38 -24.36 -1.91
CA ASP A 43 7.04 -24.73 -3.16
C ASP A 43 6.17 -24.40 -4.37
N ASP A 44 6.59 -23.38 -5.14
CA ASP A 44 5.97 -22.93 -6.38
C ASP A 44 6.77 -23.34 -7.62
N SER A 45 7.73 -24.27 -7.50
CA SER A 45 8.59 -24.72 -8.61
C SER A 45 7.80 -25.31 -9.78
N LYS A 46 6.66 -25.95 -9.49
CA LYS A 46 5.75 -26.56 -10.48
C LYS A 46 4.69 -25.61 -11.02
N TRP A 47 4.61 -24.39 -10.49
CA TRP A 47 3.61 -23.42 -10.94
C TRP A 47 4.03 -22.85 -12.30
N GLY A 48 3.03 -22.64 -13.16
CA GLY A 48 3.23 -21.98 -14.44
C GLY A 48 3.58 -20.50 -14.26
N ALA A 49 4.01 -19.84 -15.33
CA ALA A 49 4.07 -18.38 -15.34
C ALA A 49 2.66 -17.78 -15.27
N ALA A 50 2.54 -16.58 -14.72
CA ALA A 50 1.31 -15.80 -14.83
C ALA A 50 1.00 -15.48 -16.29
N LYS A 51 -0.29 -15.46 -16.64
CA LYS A 51 -0.73 -15.05 -17.97
C LYS A 51 -0.65 -13.52 -18.04
N ASP A 52 -0.02 -13.02 -19.11
CA ASP A 52 0.01 -11.59 -19.42
C ASP A 52 -1.26 -11.19 -20.17
N TYR A 53 -1.95 -10.16 -19.71
CA TYR A 53 -2.97 -9.43 -20.48
C TYR A 53 -2.41 -8.14 -21.09
N GLY A 54 -1.14 -7.82 -20.83
CA GLY A 54 -0.44 -6.66 -21.36
C GLY A 54 -0.90 -5.33 -20.75
N MET A 55 -0.30 -4.25 -21.25
CA MET A 55 -0.66 -2.89 -20.82
C MET A 55 -1.86 -2.29 -21.60
N ASN A 56 -2.24 -2.86 -22.75
CA ASN A 56 -3.13 -2.20 -23.71
C ASN A 56 -3.68 -3.18 -24.76
N GLU A 57 -4.69 -3.97 -24.43
CA GLU A 57 -5.60 -4.45 -25.48
C GLU A 57 -6.49 -3.28 -25.93
N GLU A 58 -6.83 -3.15 -27.23
CA GLU A 58 -7.63 -2.03 -27.75
C GLU A 58 -8.99 -1.86 -27.04
N LYS A 59 -9.50 -2.92 -26.42
CA LYS A 59 -10.71 -2.95 -25.60
C LYS A 59 -10.54 -2.25 -24.23
N TRP A 60 -9.31 -2.00 -23.79
CA TRP A 60 -8.92 -1.62 -22.42
C TRP A 60 -8.26 -0.24 -22.30
N LYS A 61 -8.40 0.65 -23.31
CA LYS A 61 -7.69 1.95 -23.34
C LYS A 61 -7.90 2.84 -22.11
N HIS A 62 -9.00 2.67 -21.37
CA HIS A 62 -9.28 3.40 -20.13
C HIS A 62 -8.83 2.67 -18.86
N TYR A 63 -8.40 1.42 -18.96
CA TYR A 63 -8.16 0.53 -17.83
C TYR A 63 -6.69 0.09 -17.80
N THR A 64 -5.80 0.92 -18.34
CA THR A 64 -4.36 0.68 -18.23
C THR A 64 -3.94 0.70 -16.75
N VAL A 65 -2.86 0.00 -16.42
CA VAL A 65 -2.26 0.05 -15.07
C VAL A 65 -1.95 1.50 -14.70
N ASP A 66 -1.44 2.28 -15.65
CA ASP A 66 -1.16 3.70 -15.45
C ASP A 66 -2.39 4.51 -15.04
N ASN A 67 -3.55 4.22 -15.63
CA ASN A 67 -4.78 4.93 -15.28
C ASN A 67 -5.30 4.47 -13.92
N THR A 68 -5.33 3.16 -13.63
CA THR A 68 -5.83 2.66 -12.34
C THR A 68 -4.95 3.09 -11.18
N PHE A 69 -3.62 3.12 -11.38
CA PHE A 69 -2.66 3.65 -10.40
C PHE A 69 -2.63 5.17 -10.38
N GLY A 70 -2.96 5.81 -11.51
CA GLY A 70 -2.99 7.25 -11.74
C GLY A 70 -1.61 7.88 -11.96
N PHE A 71 -0.56 7.08 -12.15
CA PHE A 71 0.80 7.43 -12.55
C PHE A 71 1.39 6.33 -13.44
N ALA A 72 2.46 6.62 -14.18
CA ALA A 72 3.11 5.64 -15.05
C ALA A 72 3.74 4.48 -14.24
N SER A 73 3.42 3.24 -14.60
CA SER A 73 3.90 2.02 -13.95
C SER A 73 4.60 1.11 -14.95
N GLU A 74 5.53 0.30 -14.45
CA GLU A 74 6.14 -0.79 -15.23
C GLU A 74 5.35 -2.11 -15.09
N GLY A 75 4.25 -2.11 -14.32
CA GLY A 75 3.41 -3.28 -14.11
C GLY A 75 2.47 -3.59 -15.27
N ASN A 76 2.23 -4.88 -15.48
CA ASN A 76 1.25 -5.43 -16.41
C ASN A 76 0.02 -5.96 -15.66
N TRP A 77 -1.11 -5.99 -16.36
CA TRP A 77 -2.23 -6.83 -15.96
C TRP A 77 -1.87 -8.30 -16.15
N ILE A 78 -1.91 -9.05 -15.06
CA ILE A 78 -1.63 -10.48 -15.05
C ILE A 78 -2.77 -11.27 -14.44
N TRP A 79 -2.83 -12.57 -14.75
CA TRP A 79 -3.80 -13.48 -14.16
C TRP A 79 -3.26 -14.91 -14.05
N THR A 80 -4.05 -15.79 -13.43
CA THR A 80 -3.83 -17.23 -13.51
C THR A 80 -4.20 -17.78 -14.89
N GLN A 81 -3.95 -19.08 -15.11
CA GLN A 81 -4.21 -19.70 -16.41
C GLN A 81 -5.71 -19.95 -16.63
N GLY A 82 -6.41 -20.30 -15.55
CA GLY A 82 -7.86 -20.49 -15.50
C GLY A 82 -8.62 -19.17 -15.34
N ASN A 83 -9.92 -19.26 -15.64
CA ASN A 83 -10.79 -18.10 -15.67
C ASN A 83 -11.35 -17.72 -14.28
N ALA A 84 -11.58 -18.69 -13.38
CA ALA A 84 -12.29 -18.46 -12.11
C ALA A 84 -11.45 -17.75 -11.01
N GLY A 85 -10.19 -17.40 -11.29
CA GLY A 85 -9.21 -17.00 -10.29
C GLY A 85 -8.35 -18.17 -9.80
N GLY A 86 -7.51 -17.90 -8.82
CA GLY A 86 -6.50 -18.84 -8.32
C GLY A 86 -5.48 -18.12 -7.43
N CYS A 87 -4.22 -18.52 -7.47
CA CYS A 87 -3.17 -17.86 -6.71
C CYS A 87 -1.98 -17.45 -7.59
N LEU A 88 -1.45 -16.27 -7.31
CA LEU A 88 -0.19 -15.76 -7.84
C LEU A 88 0.87 -15.71 -6.74
N ARG A 89 2.14 -15.93 -7.10
CA ARG A 89 3.28 -15.85 -6.18
C ARG A 89 4.48 -15.20 -6.85
N LYS A 90 5.20 -14.36 -6.12
CA LYS A 90 6.47 -13.77 -6.56
C LYS A 90 7.45 -13.75 -5.40
N ARG A 91 8.59 -14.40 -5.63
CA ARG A 91 9.77 -14.25 -4.78
C ARG A 91 10.57 -13.04 -5.25
N PHE A 92 11.07 -12.25 -4.30
CA PHE A 92 11.90 -11.08 -4.58
C PHE A 92 12.91 -10.86 -3.47
N LYS A 93 13.95 -10.08 -3.78
CA LYS A 93 14.93 -9.61 -2.79
C LYS A 93 14.68 -8.15 -2.48
N ALA A 94 14.29 -7.85 -1.25
CA ALA A 94 14.24 -6.49 -0.75
C ALA A 94 15.67 -5.96 -0.55
N PRO A 95 15.91 -4.67 -0.83
CA PRO A 95 17.19 -4.03 -0.50
C PRO A 95 17.47 -4.14 1.00
N GLU A 96 18.74 -4.04 1.40
CA GLU A 96 19.08 -3.96 2.82
C GLU A 96 18.82 -2.54 3.34
N LYS A 97 18.43 -2.42 4.62
CA LYS A 97 18.29 -1.13 5.34
C LYS A 97 17.31 -0.13 4.72
N PHE A 98 16.32 -0.60 3.97
CA PHE A 98 15.24 0.26 3.50
C PHE A 98 14.41 0.80 4.66
N THR A 99 13.91 2.01 4.46
CA THR A 99 13.19 2.79 5.47
C THR A 99 11.72 2.96 5.11
N THR A 100 11.37 2.84 3.84
CA THR A 100 9.97 2.80 3.37
C THR A 100 9.76 1.65 2.39
N ALA A 101 8.57 1.06 2.43
CA ALA A 101 8.12 0.14 1.39
C ALA A 101 6.62 0.28 1.21
N GLU A 102 6.17 0.69 0.03
CA GLU A 102 4.74 0.87 -0.25
C GLU A 102 4.34 -0.02 -1.42
N MET A 103 3.17 -0.65 -1.30
CA MET A 103 2.55 -1.42 -2.36
C MET A 103 1.31 -0.69 -2.87
N ILE A 104 1.19 -0.56 -4.19
CA ILE A 104 -0.06 -0.24 -4.87
C ILE A 104 -0.56 -1.48 -5.60
N PHE A 105 -1.86 -1.73 -5.57
CA PHE A 105 -2.45 -2.85 -6.29
C PHE A 105 -3.92 -2.64 -6.63
N VAL A 106 -4.36 -3.35 -7.65
CA VAL A 106 -5.75 -3.38 -8.13
C VAL A 106 -6.05 -4.77 -8.66
N ALA A 107 -7.30 -5.20 -8.54
CA ALA A 107 -7.75 -6.48 -9.07
C ALA A 107 -9.11 -6.35 -9.73
N ASP A 108 -9.47 -7.36 -10.50
CA ASP A 108 -10.79 -7.58 -11.05
C ASP A 108 -11.11 -9.08 -10.95
N ASP A 109 -11.96 -9.55 -10.03
CA ASP A 109 -12.77 -8.74 -9.09
C ASP A 109 -12.11 -8.53 -7.72
N THR A 110 -11.42 -9.54 -7.19
CA THR A 110 -10.88 -9.47 -5.83
C THR A 110 -9.45 -9.96 -5.73
N ALA A 111 -8.70 -9.40 -4.78
CA ALA A 111 -7.37 -9.87 -4.43
C ALA A 111 -7.15 -9.86 -2.92
N GLU A 112 -6.73 -10.98 -2.34
CA GLU A 112 -6.15 -11.01 -0.99
C GLU A 112 -4.62 -11.02 -1.09
N ILE A 113 -3.97 -10.03 -0.47
CA ILE A 113 -2.51 -9.88 -0.49
C ILE A 113 -1.90 -10.49 0.77
N TRP A 114 -0.88 -11.31 0.57
CA TRP A 114 -0.11 -11.94 1.62
C TRP A 114 1.37 -11.69 1.37
N ILE A 115 2.12 -11.34 2.42
CA ILE A 115 3.57 -11.20 2.37
C ILE A 115 4.17 -12.09 3.45
N ASN A 116 5.10 -12.96 3.04
CA ASN A 116 5.78 -13.90 3.93
C ASN A 116 4.84 -14.74 4.81
N GLY A 117 3.69 -15.16 4.26
CA GLY A 117 2.69 -15.95 4.98
C GLY A 117 1.71 -15.16 5.85
N GLU A 118 1.81 -13.83 5.89
CA GLU A 118 0.91 -12.97 6.67
C GLU A 118 0.02 -12.14 5.76
N LYS A 119 -1.29 -12.08 6.07
CA LYS A 119 -2.25 -11.29 5.30
C LYS A 119 -2.00 -9.80 5.52
N VAL A 120 -1.84 -9.06 4.43
CA VAL A 120 -1.50 -7.64 4.42
C VAL A 120 -2.72 -6.81 4.08
N ASP A 121 -3.41 -7.11 3.00
CA ASP A 121 -4.55 -6.29 2.57
C ASP A 121 -5.49 -7.07 1.64
N PHE A 122 -6.57 -6.43 1.24
CA PHE A 122 -7.60 -6.98 0.38
C PHE A 122 -8.15 -5.94 -0.59
N TYR A 123 -8.36 -6.33 -1.84
CA TYR A 123 -9.06 -5.56 -2.86
C TYR A 123 -10.36 -6.27 -3.25
N ASP A 124 -11.39 -5.48 -3.51
CA ASP A 124 -12.68 -5.93 -4.03
C ASP A 124 -13.23 -4.82 -4.91
N THR A 125 -13.49 -5.14 -6.17
CA THR A 125 -14.04 -4.24 -7.18
C THR A 125 -15.40 -3.64 -6.77
N MET A 126 -16.19 -4.35 -5.97
CA MET A 126 -17.45 -3.81 -5.45
C MET A 126 -17.22 -2.70 -4.41
N LEU A 127 -16.03 -2.68 -3.80
CA LEU A 127 -15.61 -1.66 -2.83
C LEU A 127 -14.74 -0.56 -3.48
N GLY A 128 -13.89 -0.96 -4.42
CA GLY A 128 -13.03 -0.11 -5.22
C GLY A 128 -13.65 0.12 -6.58
N TYR A 129 -14.33 1.27 -6.76
CA TYR A 129 -14.98 1.68 -8.02
C TYR A 129 -14.17 1.31 -9.27
N TRP A 130 -14.54 0.19 -9.88
CA TRP A 130 -13.79 -0.41 -10.98
C TRP A 130 -13.59 0.53 -12.15
N GLY A 131 -12.43 0.44 -12.78
CA GLY A 131 -12.21 1.09 -14.07
C GLY A 131 -12.03 2.61 -14.05
N TYR A 132 -12.12 3.26 -12.88
CA TYR A 132 -11.83 4.68 -12.74
C TYR A 132 -10.37 4.92 -12.38
N ARG A 133 -9.88 6.10 -12.74
CA ARG A 133 -8.54 6.55 -12.36
C ARG A 133 -8.41 6.57 -10.83
N GLY A 134 -7.34 5.95 -10.31
CA GLY A 134 -7.08 5.93 -8.86
C GLY A 134 -8.00 5.01 -8.05
N CYS A 135 -8.52 3.94 -8.63
CA CYS A 135 -9.24 2.90 -7.90
C CYS A 135 -8.31 1.96 -7.12
N ALA A 136 -7.01 1.94 -7.42
CA ALA A 136 -6.02 1.11 -6.75
C ALA A 136 -5.87 1.43 -5.26
N VAL A 137 -5.51 0.41 -4.48
CA VAL A 137 -5.25 0.48 -3.04
C VAL A 137 -3.77 0.71 -2.81
N ILE A 138 -3.44 1.62 -1.88
CA ILE A 138 -2.07 1.82 -1.38
C ILE A 138 -1.97 1.29 0.04
N VAL A 139 -0.90 0.55 0.32
CA VAL A 139 -0.59 0.03 1.66
C VAL A 139 0.90 0.12 1.95
N ASP A 140 1.25 0.59 3.15
CA ASP A 140 2.62 0.50 3.68
C ASP A 140 2.93 -0.96 4.02
N VAL A 141 3.85 -1.56 3.29
CA VAL A 141 4.27 -2.95 3.46
C VAL A 141 5.57 -3.09 4.24
N LEU A 142 6.15 -1.98 4.73
CA LEU A 142 7.35 -1.99 5.57
C LEU A 142 7.25 -2.99 6.74
N PRO A 143 6.12 -3.10 7.48
CA PRO A 143 6.03 -4.06 8.58
C PRO A 143 6.17 -5.53 8.14
N TRP A 144 5.75 -5.87 6.91
CA TRP A 144 5.66 -7.26 6.46
C TRP A 144 6.86 -7.75 5.64
N ILE A 145 7.69 -6.85 5.11
CA ILE A 145 8.85 -7.20 4.28
C ILE A 145 10.11 -7.36 5.14
N ALA A 146 10.85 -8.46 5.00
CA ALA A 146 12.12 -8.71 5.67
C ALA A 146 13.29 -8.17 4.82
N ASP A 147 14.49 -8.07 5.39
CA ASP A 147 15.67 -7.78 4.57
C ASP A 147 16.00 -9.00 3.71
N GLY A 148 16.43 -8.80 2.46
CA GLY A 148 16.76 -9.90 1.56
C GLY A 148 15.52 -10.66 1.06
N ASP A 149 15.47 -11.98 1.24
CA ASP A 149 14.48 -12.84 0.60
C ASP A 149 13.05 -12.66 1.16
N ASN A 150 12.11 -12.45 0.24
CA ASN A 150 10.70 -12.26 0.54
C ASN A 150 9.81 -12.96 -0.48
N THR A 151 8.57 -13.20 -0.09
CA THR A 151 7.51 -13.66 -0.98
C THR A 151 6.27 -12.80 -0.83
N VAL A 152 5.71 -12.37 -1.96
CA VAL A 152 4.34 -11.89 -2.05
C VAL A 152 3.48 -12.96 -2.71
N ALA A 153 2.31 -13.22 -2.14
CA ALA A 153 1.33 -14.17 -2.63
C ALA A 153 -0.05 -13.48 -2.71
N VAL A 154 -0.82 -13.82 -3.73
CA VAL A 154 -2.10 -13.18 -4.02
C VAL A 154 -3.13 -14.24 -4.31
N LYS A 155 -4.27 -14.21 -3.62
CA LYS A 155 -5.44 -15.00 -4.00
C LYS A 155 -6.39 -14.14 -4.80
N LEU A 156 -6.81 -14.65 -5.94
CA LEU A 156 -7.70 -13.97 -6.89
C LEU A 156 -9.03 -14.69 -7.01
N VAL A 157 -10.11 -13.92 -7.15
CA VAL A 157 -11.44 -14.44 -7.49
C VAL A 157 -12.04 -13.58 -8.60
N ASP A 158 -12.54 -14.25 -9.64
CA ASP A 158 -13.35 -13.66 -10.72
C ASP A 158 -14.83 -13.95 -10.41
N ASN A 159 -15.63 -12.90 -10.20
CA ASN A 159 -17.07 -12.96 -9.97
C ASN A 159 -17.87 -12.82 -11.28
N GLY A 160 -17.19 -12.73 -12.42
CA GLY A 160 -17.74 -12.81 -13.75
C GLY A 160 -17.39 -11.59 -14.60
N GLY A 161 -17.18 -11.84 -15.88
CA GLY A 161 -16.87 -10.79 -16.84
C GLY A 161 -15.38 -10.75 -17.10
N GLU A 162 -14.79 -9.60 -16.83
CA GLU A 162 -13.38 -9.37 -17.11
C GLU A 162 -12.53 -9.57 -15.85
N ARG A 163 -11.21 -9.60 -16.02
CA ARG A 163 -10.30 -10.01 -14.94
C ARG A 163 -8.89 -9.51 -15.16
N GLY A 164 -8.20 -9.28 -14.06
CA GLY A 164 -6.82 -8.86 -14.07
C GLY A 164 -6.34 -8.52 -12.68
N PHE A 165 -5.05 -8.65 -12.45
CA PHE A 165 -4.37 -8.16 -11.27
C PHE A 165 -3.16 -7.33 -11.70
N ALA A 166 -2.97 -6.18 -11.07
CA ALA A 166 -1.76 -5.39 -11.24
C ALA A 166 -1.26 -4.90 -9.89
N ALA A 167 0.07 -4.88 -9.73
CA ALA A 167 0.70 -4.46 -8.49
C ALA A 167 2.11 -3.90 -8.71
N GLU A 168 2.52 -3.03 -7.80
CA GLU A 168 3.86 -2.49 -7.73
C GLU A 168 4.27 -2.28 -6.27
N ILE A 169 5.47 -2.71 -5.87
CA ILE A 169 6.09 -2.43 -4.57
C ILE A 169 7.32 -1.55 -4.79
N ARG A 170 7.36 -0.40 -4.13
CA ARG A 170 8.47 0.56 -4.16
C ARG A 170 9.20 0.59 -2.82
N PHE A 171 10.52 0.52 -2.86
CA PHE A 171 11.39 0.72 -1.70
C PHE A 171 12.07 2.09 -1.75
N ASP A 172 12.03 2.83 -0.64
CA ASP A 172 12.66 4.16 -0.50
C ASP A 172 12.33 5.14 -1.64
N GLY A 173 11.15 4.97 -2.25
CA GLY A 173 10.64 5.82 -3.31
C GLY A 173 9.86 7.02 -2.79
N GLU A 174 9.50 7.92 -3.69
CA GLU A 174 8.51 8.97 -3.40
C GLU A 174 7.17 8.33 -2.99
N PRO A 175 6.50 8.85 -1.94
CA PRO A 175 5.24 8.30 -1.48
C PRO A 175 4.19 8.19 -2.60
N LEU A 176 3.57 7.02 -2.71
CA LEU A 176 2.58 6.71 -3.76
C LEU A 176 1.35 7.63 -3.72
N ALA A 177 1.04 8.15 -2.53
CA ALA A 177 -0.08 9.07 -2.32
C ALA A 177 0.21 10.52 -2.76
N LYS A 178 1.49 10.92 -2.88
CA LYS A 178 1.89 12.31 -3.13
C LYS A 178 1.32 12.93 -4.41
N PRO A 179 1.29 12.25 -5.57
CA PRO A 179 0.70 12.80 -6.80
C PRO A 179 -0.78 13.18 -6.64
N PHE A 180 -1.50 12.53 -5.73
CA PHE A 180 -2.94 12.73 -5.54
C PHE A 180 -3.24 13.81 -4.51
N ALA A 181 -2.46 13.87 -3.42
CA ALA A 181 -2.63 14.90 -2.40
C ALA A 181 -2.38 16.32 -2.93
N ALA A 182 -1.45 16.48 -3.88
CA ALA A 182 -1.10 17.79 -4.44
C ALA A 182 -2.03 18.30 -5.55
N GLY A 183 -2.88 17.44 -6.12
CA GLY A 183 -3.61 17.72 -7.36
C GLY A 183 -5.13 17.54 -7.31
N ALA A 184 -5.68 17.02 -6.21
CA ALA A 184 -7.11 16.70 -6.10
C ALA A 184 -7.99 17.94 -6.27
N LYS A 185 -8.86 17.94 -7.29
CA LYS A 185 -9.88 18.96 -7.51
C LYS A 185 -11.27 18.38 -7.28
N ASP A 186 -12.22 19.24 -6.91
CA ASP A 186 -13.63 18.83 -6.72
C ASP A 186 -14.18 18.05 -7.94
N ALA A 187 -13.77 18.41 -9.17
CA ALA A 187 -14.16 17.73 -10.40
C ALA A 187 -13.70 16.27 -10.51
N ASP A 188 -12.57 15.91 -9.89
CA ASP A 188 -12.07 14.52 -9.85
C ASP A 188 -12.99 13.60 -9.02
N PHE A 189 -13.92 14.20 -8.26
CA PHE A 189 -14.92 13.52 -7.44
C PHE A 189 -16.36 13.66 -7.98
N GLN A 190 -16.57 14.36 -9.11
CA GLN A 190 -17.90 14.75 -9.61
C GLN A 190 -18.44 13.87 -10.75
N GLU A 191 -17.70 12.85 -11.22
CA GLU A 191 -18.24 11.97 -12.26
C GLU A 191 -19.51 11.22 -11.79
N PRO A 192 -20.60 11.24 -12.59
CA PRO A 192 -21.91 10.85 -12.13
C PRO A 192 -22.16 9.33 -12.27
N LEU A 193 -22.92 8.79 -11.31
CA LEU A 193 -23.82 7.63 -11.41
C LEU A 193 -23.27 6.22 -11.13
N GLY A 194 -23.89 5.59 -10.12
CA GLY A 194 -23.87 4.14 -9.91
C GLY A 194 -23.98 3.77 -8.43
N LYS A 195 -25.23 3.68 -7.94
CA LYS A 195 -25.68 3.18 -6.62
C LYS A 195 -24.65 3.22 -5.46
N ASP A 196 -24.82 4.25 -4.63
CA ASP A 196 -24.86 4.19 -3.16
C ASP A 196 -23.62 4.08 -2.26
N LEU A 197 -22.38 3.90 -2.71
CA LEU A 197 -21.35 3.68 -1.68
C LEU A 197 -20.70 4.94 -1.08
N PHE A 198 -20.26 5.95 -1.85
CA PHE A 198 -19.77 7.21 -1.24
C PHE A 198 -20.04 8.42 -2.12
N LYS A 199 -21.21 9.00 -1.95
CA LYS A 199 -21.51 10.32 -2.48
C LYS A 199 -20.92 11.35 -1.51
N PHE A 200 -19.64 11.72 -1.68
CA PHE A 200 -19.06 12.91 -1.01
C PHE A 200 -19.68 14.18 -1.62
N HIS A 201 -20.99 14.34 -1.49
CA HIS A 201 -21.75 15.44 -2.06
C HIS A 201 -21.40 16.78 -1.42
N THR A 202 -20.82 16.74 -0.22
CA THR A 202 -20.34 17.91 0.49
C THR A 202 -18.96 17.63 1.07
N ILE A 203 -18.05 18.59 0.86
CA ILE A 203 -16.69 18.55 1.39
C ILE A 203 -16.73 19.17 2.79
N ASP A 204 -17.21 18.39 3.77
CA ASP A 204 -17.48 18.82 5.14
C ASP A 204 -17.22 17.70 6.19
N ALA A 205 -17.45 18.01 7.47
CA ALA A 205 -17.28 17.08 8.59
C ALA A 205 -18.15 15.81 8.50
N LYS A 206 -19.29 15.85 7.80
CA LYS A 206 -20.14 14.67 7.59
C LYS A 206 -19.48 13.73 6.58
N GLY A 207 -18.93 14.25 5.50
CA GLY A 207 -18.17 13.47 4.51
C GLY A 207 -16.96 12.76 5.12
N LEU A 208 -16.23 13.44 6.02
CA LEU A 208 -15.14 12.83 6.79
C LEU A 208 -15.63 11.70 7.69
N LYS A 209 -16.71 11.91 8.44
CA LYS A 209 -17.28 10.87 9.28
C LYS A 209 -17.67 9.64 8.46
N GLU A 210 -18.35 9.83 7.32
CA GLU A 210 -18.75 8.74 6.44
C GLU A 210 -17.55 7.97 5.87
N LEU A 211 -16.48 8.66 5.45
CA LEU A 211 -15.23 8.06 4.99
C LEU A 211 -14.63 7.12 6.04
N PHE A 212 -14.57 7.57 7.30
CA PHE A 212 -13.95 6.79 8.37
C PHE A 212 -14.90 5.77 9.01
N SER A 213 -16.22 5.99 9.00
CA SER A 213 -17.22 5.09 9.60
C SER A 213 -17.81 4.07 8.62
N ALA A 214 -17.42 4.10 7.34
CA ALA A 214 -17.80 3.12 6.31
C ALA A 214 -17.67 1.68 6.84
N ALA A 215 -18.76 0.90 6.69
CA ALA A 215 -18.99 -0.36 7.38
C ALA A 215 -17.94 -1.47 7.17
N GLY A 216 -17.87 -2.34 8.17
CA GLY A 216 -17.65 -3.79 8.08
C GLY A 216 -16.31 -4.32 7.55
N ASP A 217 -16.17 -4.29 6.24
CA ASP A 217 -15.25 -5.07 5.40
C ASP A 217 -14.30 -4.17 4.58
N HIS A 218 -14.47 -2.85 4.69
CA HIS A 218 -13.80 -1.85 3.86
C HIS A 218 -12.44 -1.41 4.42
N GLN A 219 -11.47 -2.31 4.64
CA GLN A 219 -10.13 -1.89 5.12
C GLN A 219 -9.28 -1.16 4.07
N GLN A 220 -9.76 -1.09 2.83
CA GLN A 220 -9.06 -0.49 1.70
C GLN A 220 -8.77 0.99 1.94
N VAL A 221 -7.58 1.44 1.56
CA VAL A 221 -7.27 2.86 1.43
C VAL A 221 -6.93 3.08 -0.03
N SER A 222 -7.97 3.35 -0.82
CA SER A 222 -7.79 3.63 -2.24
C SER A 222 -7.16 5.01 -2.46
N VAL A 223 -6.46 5.16 -3.58
CA VAL A 223 -5.92 6.44 -4.04
C VAL A 223 -6.99 7.53 -4.03
N ARG A 224 -8.20 7.22 -4.51
CA ARG A 224 -9.33 8.16 -4.53
C ARG A 224 -9.77 8.57 -3.13
N TRP A 225 -9.74 7.67 -2.15
CA TRP A 225 -10.09 7.99 -0.76
C TRP A 225 -9.05 8.90 -0.11
N LEU A 226 -7.76 8.69 -0.40
CA LEU A 226 -6.70 9.57 0.05
C LEU A 226 -6.85 10.98 -0.54
N ALA A 227 -7.15 11.06 -1.83
CA ALA A 227 -7.42 12.34 -2.49
C ALA A 227 -8.62 13.05 -1.85
N ALA A 228 -9.71 12.33 -1.56
CA ALA A 228 -10.89 12.88 -0.90
C ALA A 228 -10.56 13.38 0.52
N ALA A 229 -9.83 12.60 1.31
CA ALA A 229 -9.41 13.01 2.65
C ALA A 229 -8.50 14.24 2.63
N ALA A 230 -7.56 14.33 1.67
CA ALA A 230 -6.71 15.50 1.50
C ALA A 230 -7.54 16.75 1.15
N ALA A 231 -8.46 16.64 0.19
CA ALA A 231 -9.34 17.74 -0.22
C ALA A 231 -10.28 18.18 0.91
N LEU A 232 -10.84 17.24 1.67
CA LEU A 232 -11.64 17.49 2.87
C LEU A 232 -10.82 18.19 3.95
N GLY A 233 -9.62 17.70 4.25
CA GLY A 233 -8.72 18.27 5.26
C GLY A 233 -8.23 19.68 4.92
N ALA A 234 -8.02 19.98 3.64
CA ALA A 234 -7.67 21.33 3.20
C ALA A 234 -8.78 22.36 3.47
N LYS A 235 -10.06 21.92 3.50
CA LYS A 235 -11.22 22.78 3.78
C LYS A 235 -11.61 22.78 5.27
N ASP A 236 -11.44 21.65 5.96
CA ASP A 236 -11.78 21.47 7.38
C ASP A 236 -10.72 20.62 8.11
N ALA A 237 -9.56 21.23 8.37
CA ALA A 237 -8.45 20.57 9.05
C ALA A 237 -8.82 20.12 10.48
N ALA A 238 -9.66 20.90 11.18
CA ALA A 238 -10.12 20.56 12.52
C ALA A 238 -11.09 19.37 12.51
N GLY A 239 -11.97 19.30 11.52
CA GLY A 239 -12.84 18.14 11.29
C GLY A 239 -12.05 16.89 10.96
N LEU A 240 -11.01 16.99 10.13
CA LEU A 240 -10.12 15.86 9.79
C LEU A 240 -9.39 15.36 11.04
N ASP A 241 -8.78 16.26 11.84
CA ASP A 241 -8.12 15.90 13.10
C ASP A 241 -9.09 15.17 14.05
N LYS A 242 -10.29 15.73 14.24
CA LYS A 242 -11.29 15.11 15.12
C LYS A 242 -11.74 13.73 14.62
N ALA A 243 -11.91 13.57 13.31
CA ALA A 243 -12.35 12.30 12.73
C ALA A 243 -11.28 11.21 12.84
N LEU A 244 -10.01 11.56 12.61
CA LEU A 244 -8.89 10.65 12.75
C LEU A 244 -8.72 10.20 14.21
N ARG A 245 -8.72 11.14 15.16
CA ARG A 245 -8.65 10.82 16.61
C ARG A 245 -9.77 9.90 17.06
N ALA A 246 -11.00 10.19 16.63
CA ALA A 246 -12.15 9.34 16.98
C ALA A 246 -12.06 7.92 16.38
N ALA A 247 -11.48 7.79 15.17
CA ALA A 247 -11.29 6.50 14.54
C ALA A 247 -10.14 5.70 15.19
N GLU A 248 -9.09 6.38 15.67
CA GLU A 248 -7.98 5.79 16.44
C GLU A 248 -8.47 5.19 17.78
N ASP A 249 -9.37 5.89 18.47
CA ASP A 249 -10.04 5.41 19.69
C ASP A 249 -11.06 4.28 19.43
N GLY A 250 -11.42 4.06 18.17
CA GLY A 250 -12.34 3.01 17.73
C GLY A 250 -11.78 1.59 17.86
N ASN A 251 -12.49 0.60 17.32
CA ASN A 251 -11.99 -0.77 17.26
C ASN A 251 -10.70 -0.88 16.40
N GLU A 252 -10.06 -2.04 16.39
CA GLU A 252 -8.80 -2.26 15.65
C GLU A 252 -8.89 -1.86 14.18
N ARG A 253 -10.03 -2.12 13.51
CA ARG A 253 -10.20 -1.82 12.08
C ARG A 253 -10.26 -0.32 11.83
N LEU A 254 -10.98 0.42 12.66
CA LEU A 254 -11.08 1.88 12.55
C LEU A 254 -9.73 2.53 12.84
N SER A 255 -9.03 2.04 13.86
CA SER A 255 -7.70 2.52 14.21
C SER A 255 -6.70 2.23 13.10
N GLU A 256 -6.68 1.02 12.54
CA GLU A 256 -5.83 0.66 11.41
C GLU A 256 -6.08 1.59 10.21
N ARG A 257 -7.35 1.84 9.85
CA ARG A 257 -7.71 2.74 8.75
C ARG A 257 -7.20 4.15 9.03
N ALA A 258 -7.45 4.70 10.22
CA ALA A 258 -7.03 6.05 10.60
C ALA A 258 -5.52 6.22 10.52
N VAL A 259 -4.75 5.28 11.07
CA VAL A 259 -3.29 5.27 11.03
C VAL A 259 -2.79 5.30 9.57
N ARG A 260 -3.38 4.48 8.69
CA ARG A 260 -3.01 4.46 7.26
C ARG A 260 -3.28 5.79 6.56
N PHE A 261 -4.37 6.49 6.89
CA PHE A 261 -4.63 7.83 6.36
C PHE A 261 -3.62 8.86 6.88
N ILE A 262 -3.30 8.83 8.18
CA ILE A 262 -2.31 9.71 8.80
C ILE A 262 -0.95 9.57 8.11
N ASP A 263 -0.54 8.33 7.92
CA ASP A 263 0.72 7.98 7.27
C ASP A 263 0.75 8.42 5.80
N ALA A 264 -0.23 8.00 5.00
CA ALA A 264 -0.28 8.32 3.58
C ALA A 264 -0.42 9.83 3.29
N LEU A 265 -1.08 10.58 4.17
CA LEU A 265 -1.20 12.05 4.08
C LEU A 265 -0.05 12.79 4.79
N ALA A 266 0.89 12.07 5.41
CA ALA A 266 2.02 12.61 6.15
C ALA A 266 1.63 13.66 7.21
N LEU A 267 0.55 13.40 7.97
CA LEU A 267 0.00 14.34 8.95
C LEU A 267 0.85 14.39 10.23
N LYS A 268 1.94 15.16 10.20
CA LYS A 268 2.88 15.31 11.33
C LYS A 268 2.21 15.72 12.65
N SER A 269 1.12 16.47 12.59
CA SER A 269 0.33 16.88 13.76
C SER A 269 -0.36 15.73 14.50
N HIS A 270 -0.31 14.50 13.98
CA HIS A 270 -0.88 13.31 14.60
C HIS A 270 0.17 12.29 15.04
N ALA A 271 1.46 12.65 14.98
CA ALA A 271 2.52 11.74 15.40
C ALA A 271 2.36 11.29 16.85
N ASP A 272 1.93 12.17 17.76
CA ASP A 272 1.66 11.81 19.16
C ASP A 272 0.51 10.81 19.28
N THR A 273 -0.52 10.93 18.43
CA THR A 273 -1.61 9.97 18.44
C THR A 273 -1.16 8.59 17.96
N LEU A 274 -0.29 8.53 16.95
CA LEU A 274 0.33 7.27 16.53
C LEU A 274 1.16 6.63 17.66
N VAL A 275 1.85 7.44 18.47
CA VAL A 275 2.54 6.96 19.67
C VAL A 275 1.55 6.32 20.65
N GLU A 276 0.39 6.95 20.89
CA GLU A 276 -0.64 6.39 21.76
C GLU A 276 -1.27 5.10 21.19
N VAL A 277 -1.53 5.04 19.88
CA VAL A 277 -1.97 3.79 19.21
C VAL A 277 -0.94 2.68 19.41
N LEU A 278 0.35 2.97 19.18
CA LEU A 278 1.43 2.00 19.35
C LEU A 278 1.54 1.51 20.79
N LYS A 279 1.41 2.40 21.78
CA LYS A 279 1.42 2.04 23.21
C LYS A 279 0.24 1.16 23.60
N ALA A 280 -0.96 1.50 23.10
CA ALA A 280 -2.19 0.81 23.44
C ALA A 280 -2.31 -0.56 22.73
N ARG A 281 -1.79 -0.67 21.51
CA ARG A 281 -2.02 -1.82 20.61
C ARG A 281 -0.73 -2.30 19.92
N PRO A 282 0.36 -2.57 20.65
CA PRO A 282 1.63 -2.90 20.02
C PRO A 282 1.57 -4.24 19.26
N ALA A 283 0.68 -5.16 19.65
CA ALA A 283 0.55 -6.49 19.04
C ALA A 283 -0.61 -6.59 18.02
N THR A 284 -0.85 -5.52 17.25
CA THR A 284 -1.92 -5.48 16.24
C THR A 284 -1.44 -4.84 14.92
N ARG A 285 -2.31 -4.83 13.90
CA ARG A 285 -1.99 -4.24 12.58
C ARG A 285 -1.90 -2.72 12.67
N SER A 286 -2.79 -2.09 13.41
CA SER A 286 -2.74 -0.65 13.69
C SER A 286 -1.43 -0.27 14.38
N GLY A 287 -0.96 -1.06 15.35
CA GLY A 287 0.37 -0.90 15.96
C GLY A 287 1.51 -1.03 14.95
N ALA A 288 1.44 -2.01 14.04
CA ALA A 288 2.46 -2.21 13.01
C ALA A 288 2.56 -1.02 12.05
N PHE A 289 1.42 -0.53 11.55
CA PHE A 289 1.37 0.68 10.70
C PHE A 289 1.81 1.93 11.48
N ALA A 290 1.40 2.08 12.73
CA ALA A 290 1.78 3.24 13.54
C ALA A 290 3.30 3.28 13.75
N ALA A 291 3.92 2.13 14.06
CA ALA A 291 5.36 2.01 14.19
C ALA A 291 6.10 2.41 12.90
N ALA A 292 5.61 2.00 11.73
CA ALA A 292 6.22 2.33 10.44
C ALA A 292 6.08 3.82 10.09
N ALA A 293 4.89 4.39 10.30
CA ALA A 293 4.59 5.79 10.03
C ALA A 293 5.44 6.78 10.86
N LEU A 294 5.73 6.44 12.13
CA LEU A 294 6.49 7.31 13.03
C LEU A 294 7.90 7.66 12.54
N ALA A 295 8.54 6.79 11.74
CA ALA A 295 9.82 7.12 11.09
C ALA A 295 9.66 8.28 10.09
N ARG A 296 8.62 8.19 9.25
CA ARG A 296 8.34 9.17 8.20
C ARG A 296 7.91 10.52 8.75
N LEU A 297 7.21 10.51 9.88
CA LEU A 297 6.78 11.74 10.55
C LEU A 297 7.91 12.41 11.36
N GLY A 298 8.99 11.68 11.67
CA GLY A 298 10.17 12.21 12.36
C GLY A 298 9.90 12.58 13.82
N ASN A 299 9.17 11.72 14.55
CA ASN A 299 8.83 11.97 15.95
C ASN A 299 9.79 11.25 16.91
N ASP A 300 10.79 11.96 17.42
CA ASP A 300 11.77 11.43 18.38
C ASP A 300 11.14 11.05 19.73
N GLU A 301 10.00 11.64 20.09
CA GLU A 301 9.27 11.29 21.33
C GLU A 301 8.67 9.88 21.26
N ALA A 302 8.62 9.29 20.06
CA ALA A 302 8.17 7.92 19.86
C ALA A 302 9.17 6.85 20.33
N VAL A 303 10.45 7.20 20.55
CA VAL A 303 11.52 6.24 20.84
C VAL A 303 11.18 5.27 21.98
N PRO A 304 10.68 5.70 23.15
CA PRO A 304 10.33 4.76 24.22
C PRO A 304 9.21 3.78 23.86
N ALA A 305 8.21 4.24 23.09
CA ALA A 305 7.11 3.39 22.64
C ALA A 305 7.59 2.35 21.62
N LEU A 306 8.46 2.76 20.70
CA LEU A 306 9.08 1.89 19.70
C LEU A 306 9.99 0.83 20.33
N GLU A 307 10.79 1.19 21.34
CA GLU A 307 11.64 0.22 22.06
C GLU A 307 10.82 -0.88 22.72
N LYS A 308 9.69 -0.52 23.34
CA LYS A 308 8.75 -1.50 23.90
C LYS A 308 8.09 -2.35 22.80
N ALA A 309 7.72 -1.73 21.69
CA ALA A 309 7.06 -2.40 20.58
C ALA A 309 7.98 -3.36 19.80
N ALA A 310 9.31 -3.14 19.85
CA ALA A 310 10.31 -4.00 19.23
C ALA A 310 10.36 -5.44 19.78
N SER A 311 9.67 -5.71 20.89
CA SER A 311 9.55 -7.03 21.52
C SER A 311 8.10 -7.37 21.94
N CYS A 312 7.10 -6.90 21.18
CA CYS A 312 5.69 -7.07 21.54
C CYS A 312 5.11 -8.46 21.21
N GLY A 313 5.88 -9.34 20.56
CA GLY A 313 5.44 -10.68 20.15
C GLY A 313 4.68 -10.71 18.82
N PHE A 314 4.40 -9.57 18.20
CA PHE A 314 3.79 -9.48 16.87
C PHE A 314 4.85 -9.02 15.84
N LYS A 315 5.29 -9.96 14.99
CA LYS A 315 6.44 -9.78 14.10
C LYS A 315 6.36 -8.52 13.22
N PRO A 316 5.21 -8.16 12.61
CA PRO A 316 5.12 -6.93 11.82
C PRO A 316 5.47 -5.68 12.62
N THR A 317 4.89 -5.52 13.82
CA THR A 317 5.21 -4.36 14.67
C THR A 317 6.66 -4.39 15.11
N GLU A 318 7.18 -5.53 15.54
CA GLU A 318 8.57 -5.62 15.99
C GLU A 318 9.54 -5.18 14.89
N ARG A 319 9.27 -5.60 13.65
CA ARG A 319 10.10 -5.26 12.49
C ARG A 319 10.01 -3.78 12.15
N ALA A 320 8.80 -3.25 12.06
CA ALA A 320 8.57 -1.82 11.83
C ALA A 320 9.25 -0.97 12.91
N ALA A 321 9.04 -1.30 14.19
CA ALA A 321 9.64 -0.58 15.31
C ALA A 321 11.17 -0.59 15.28
N LYS A 322 11.79 -1.75 15.02
CA LYS A 322 13.26 -1.86 14.91
C LYS A 322 13.83 -1.01 13.77
N ARG A 323 13.17 -0.99 12.61
CA ARG A 323 13.58 -0.13 11.48
C ARG A 323 13.39 1.34 11.79
N THR A 324 12.25 1.73 12.35
CA THR A 324 11.98 3.11 12.76
C THR A 324 13.01 3.60 13.78
N LEU A 325 13.36 2.79 14.78
CA LEU A 325 14.43 3.13 15.73
C LEU A 325 15.78 3.32 15.05
N ALA A 326 16.12 2.47 14.08
CA ALA A 326 17.36 2.61 13.32
C ALA A 326 17.38 3.86 12.43
N THR A 327 16.23 4.42 12.07
CA THR A 327 16.11 5.68 11.34
C THR A 327 16.20 6.89 12.28
N LEU A 328 15.47 6.89 13.40
CA LEU A 328 15.43 8.02 14.34
C LEU A 328 16.72 8.20 15.16
N LYS A 329 17.51 7.14 15.35
CA LYS A 329 18.78 7.19 16.11
C LYS A 329 20.01 7.56 15.27
N LYS A 330 19.83 7.92 14.00
CA LYS A 330 20.91 8.41 13.11
C LYS A 330 21.04 9.91 13.20
#